data_AF-A0A9P0KDG5-F1
#
_entry.id   AF-A0A9P0KDG5-F1
#
_cell.length_a   1.000
_cell.length_b   1.000
_cell.length_c   1.000
_cell.angle_alpha   90.00
_cell.angle_beta   90.00
_cell.angle_gamma   90.00
#
_symmetry.space_group_name_H-M   'P 1'
#
loop_
_entity.id
_entity.type
_entity.pdbx_description
1 polymer ?
#
loop_
_entity_poly.entity_id
_entity_poly.type
_entity_poly.pdbx_seq_one_letter_code
_entity_poly.pdbx_strand_id
1 'polypeptide(L)'
;MWVHRRSEEPPSTSVECYWKKPTLSRVGTTLKYITVQQMSKKEVPHRPSTSALYTDFVLEAKKRKLQHCELIKYQDDFKHSNVMRYSLHCFIMDQPPKIQADVDNLVDIMKTTFNRAAISAIEEATRMQYKSSLWYEMRYGRITASKAHEVSVCHTPDGSLVATIMGAKIPDTIAMKRGRSLELSVRKTRNVRHRFNYRCMQLV
;
A
#
# COMPACT_ATOMS: atom_id res chain seq x y z
N MET A 1 -61.24 14.64 36.87
CA MET A 1 -60.32 13.91 37.78
C MET A 1 -59.58 12.72 37.12
N TRP A 2 -59.54 12.57 35.79
CA TRP A 2 -58.81 11.45 35.14
C TRP A 2 -57.35 11.79 34.82
N VAL A 3 -57.08 13.02 34.38
CA VAL A 3 -55.74 13.49 34.00
C VAL A 3 -54.78 13.55 35.20
N HIS A 4 -55.25 13.94 36.38
CA HIS A 4 -54.45 13.99 37.60
C HIS A 4 -53.94 12.61 38.03
N ARG A 5 -54.74 11.55 37.85
CA ARG A 5 -54.31 10.17 38.15
C ARG A 5 -53.22 9.68 37.19
N ARG A 6 -53.33 10.04 35.89
CA ARG A 6 -52.34 9.68 34.88
C ARG A 6 -50.99 10.39 35.04
N SER A 7 -50.94 11.56 35.67
CA SER A 7 -49.68 12.24 35.98
C SER A 7 -48.97 11.66 37.22
N GLU A 8 -49.68 10.92 38.06
CA GLU A 8 -49.11 10.21 39.21
C GLU A 8 -48.59 8.82 38.84
N GLU A 9 -49.00 8.28 37.68
CA GLU A 9 -48.46 7.04 37.16
C GLU A 9 -46.99 7.24 36.74
N PRO A 10 -46.05 6.42 37.24
CA PRO A 10 -44.66 6.48 36.81
C PRO A 10 -44.57 6.37 35.28
N PRO A 11 -43.71 7.14 34.61
CA PRO A 11 -43.53 6.99 33.17
C PRO A 11 -43.06 5.56 32.87
N SER A 12 -43.45 5.01 31.72
CA SER A 12 -43.09 3.63 31.31
C SER A 12 -41.58 3.38 31.24
N THR A 13 -40.77 4.44 31.26
CA THR A 13 -39.30 4.42 31.33
C THR A 13 -38.74 4.41 32.75
N SER A 14 -39.57 4.54 33.79
CA SER A 14 -39.19 4.46 35.20
C SER A 14 -39.12 3.03 35.74
N VAL A 15 -39.46 2.04 34.89
CA VAL A 15 -39.22 0.63 35.20
C VAL A 15 -37.75 0.49 35.55
N GLU A 16 -37.47 0.01 36.77
CA GLU A 16 -36.10 -0.30 37.19
C GLU A 16 -35.46 -1.17 36.12
N CYS A 17 -34.38 -0.67 35.51
CA CYS A 17 -33.69 -1.40 34.47
C CYS A 17 -33.11 -2.68 35.10
N TYR A 18 -33.81 -3.80 34.92
CA TYR A 18 -33.38 -5.13 35.42
C TYR A 18 -32.03 -5.58 34.85
N TRP A 19 -31.54 -4.89 33.83
CA TRP A 19 -30.22 -5.10 33.26
C TRP A 19 -29.19 -4.49 34.19
N LYS A 20 -28.42 -5.35 34.86
CA LYS A 20 -27.27 -4.96 35.66
C LYS A 20 -26.39 -4.00 34.86
N LYS A 21 -26.22 -2.78 35.39
CA LYS A 21 -25.46 -1.71 34.73
C LYS A 21 -24.07 -2.24 34.33
N PRO A 22 -23.67 -2.14 33.04
CA PRO A 22 -22.42 -2.75 32.58
C PRO A 22 -21.22 -2.07 33.24
N THR A 23 -20.19 -2.84 33.57
CA THR A 23 -19.00 -2.36 34.28
C THR A 23 -18.32 -1.18 33.58
N LEU A 24 -18.38 -1.14 32.24
CA LEU A 24 -17.86 -0.05 31.42
C LEU A 24 -18.55 1.29 31.65
N SER A 25 -19.84 1.30 32.02
CA SER A 25 -20.58 2.53 32.31
C SER A 25 -20.10 3.26 33.57
N ARG A 26 -19.25 2.60 34.38
CA ARG A 26 -18.63 3.17 35.58
C ARG A 26 -17.31 3.89 35.27
N VAL A 27 -16.77 3.72 34.07
CA VAL A 27 -15.55 4.42 33.64
C VAL A 27 -15.84 5.91 33.47
N GLY A 28 -14.99 6.76 34.05
CA GLY A 28 -15.14 8.21 34.09
C GLY A 28 -16.01 8.72 35.25
N THR A 29 -16.74 7.86 35.97
CA THR A 29 -17.51 8.22 37.17
C THR A 29 -16.87 7.68 38.44
N THR A 30 -16.93 6.37 38.64
CA THR A 30 -16.37 5.68 39.82
C THR A 30 -15.06 4.96 39.52
N LEU A 31 -14.80 4.61 38.26
CA LEU A 31 -13.54 4.03 37.79
C LEU A 31 -12.84 5.03 36.88
N LYS A 32 -11.57 5.37 37.12
CA LYS A 32 -10.84 6.36 36.31
C LYS A 32 -10.55 5.87 34.88
N TYR A 33 -10.11 4.62 34.74
CA TYR A 33 -9.89 3.92 33.47
C TYR A 33 -9.95 2.41 33.71
N ILE A 34 -10.07 1.63 32.63
CA ILE A 34 -9.99 0.16 32.66
C ILE A 34 -8.86 -0.26 31.73
N THR A 35 -8.00 -1.17 32.17
CA THR A 35 -6.93 -1.73 31.33
C THR A 35 -7.43 -2.95 30.56
N VAL A 36 -6.81 -3.25 29.42
CA VAL A 36 -7.15 -4.43 28.59
C VAL A 36 -7.03 -5.74 29.40
N GLN A 37 -6.09 -5.79 30.34
CA GLN A 37 -5.94 -6.92 31.27
C GLN A 37 -7.20 -7.16 32.11
N GLN A 38 -7.84 -6.09 32.59
CA GLN A 38 -9.07 -6.17 33.39
C GLN A 38 -10.32 -6.52 32.58
N MET A 39 -10.26 -6.43 31.25
CA MET A 39 -11.35 -6.87 30.36
C MET A 39 -11.32 -8.38 30.08
N SER A 40 -10.18 -9.04 30.32
CA SER A 40 -10.04 -10.48 30.21
C SER A 40 -10.37 -11.15 31.54
N LYS A 41 -11.30 -12.11 31.54
CA LYS A 41 -11.55 -12.98 32.71
C LYS A 41 -10.42 -13.98 32.98
N LYS A 42 -9.54 -14.19 32.00
CA LYS A 42 -8.39 -15.10 32.11
C LYS A 42 -7.14 -14.28 32.38
N GLU A 43 -6.36 -14.70 33.36
CA GLU A 43 -4.98 -14.23 33.47
C GLU A 43 -4.28 -14.52 32.15
N VAL A 44 -3.84 -13.46 31.47
CA VAL A 44 -3.02 -13.62 30.27
C VAL A 44 -1.65 -14.03 30.78
N PRO A 45 -1.17 -15.25 30.50
CA PRO A 45 0.14 -15.68 30.97
C PRO A 45 1.19 -14.66 30.50
N HIS A 46 2.03 -14.21 31.42
CA HIS A 46 3.14 -13.32 31.11
C HIS A 46 4.08 -14.09 30.16
N ARG A 47 3.94 -13.83 28.86
CA ARG A 47 4.84 -14.38 27.86
C ARG A 47 6.10 -13.52 27.90
N PRO A 48 7.27 -14.09 28.22
CA PRO A 48 8.51 -13.35 28.14
C PRO A 48 8.66 -12.81 26.71
N SER A 49 9.15 -11.57 26.59
CA SER A 49 9.53 -10.97 25.31
C SER A 49 10.84 -11.61 24.84
N THR A 50 10.79 -12.91 24.56
CA THR A 50 11.96 -13.66 24.10
C THR A 50 12.01 -13.55 22.58
N SER A 51 13.10 -12.97 22.07
CA SER A 51 13.44 -13.01 20.64
C SER A 51 13.48 -14.45 20.08
N ALA A 52 13.64 -15.45 20.96
CA ALA A 52 13.59 -16.87 20.63
C ALA A 52 12.33 -17.30 19.86
N LEU A 53 11.15 -16.77 20.22
CA LEU A 53 9.91 -17.10 19.51
C LEU A 53 9.93 -16.62 18.06
N TYR A 54 10.53 -15.46 17.82
CA TYR A 54 10.70 -14.91 16.48
C TYR A 54 11.70 -15.74 15.67
N THR A 55 12.85 -16.10 16.26
CA THR A 55 13.85 -16.94 15.57
C THR A 55 13.29 -18.32 15.22
N ASP A 56 12.56 -18.94 16.14
CA ASP A 56 11.94 -20.26 15.92
C ASP A 56 10.86 -20.18 14.84
N PHE A 57 10.05 -19.11 14.86
CA PHE A 57 9.07 -18.86 13.82
C PHE A 57 9.74 -18.70 12.45
N VAL A 58 10.82 -17.92 12.34
CA VAL A 58 11.55 -17.71 11.09
C VAL A 58 12.16 -19.03 10.59
N LEU A 59 12.73 -19.85 11.47
CA LEU A 59 13.29 -21.16 11.10
C LEU A 59 12.20 -22.12 10.57
N GLU A 60 11.08 -22.25 11.28
CA GLU A 60 9.97 -23.10 10.83
C GLU A 60 9.31 -22.54 9.57
N ALA A 61 9.20 -21.21 9.43
CA ALA A 61 8.68 -20.58 8.22
C ALA A 61 9.56 -20.86 6.99
N LYS A 62 10.89 -20.78 7.14
CA LYS A 62 11.86 -21.15 6.10
C LYS A 62 11.74 -22.63 5.73
N LYS A 63 11.66 -23.53 6.73
CA LYS A 63 11.47 -24.98 6.52
C LYS A 63 10.18 -25.29 5.74
N ARG A 64 9.10 -24.57 6.02
CA ARG A 64 7.79 -24.71 5.35
C ARG A 64 7.68 -23.94 4.03
N LYS A 65 8.73 -23.22 3.62
CA LYS A 65 8.77 -22.40 2.40
C LYS A 65 7.60 -21.41 2.28
N LEU A 66 7.23 -20.76 3.39
CA LEU A 66 6.13 -19.80 3.39
C LEU A 66 6.45 -18.58 2.49
N GLN A 67 5.68 -18.40 1.42
CA GLN A 67 5.85 -17.32 0.44
C GLN A 67 4.99 -16.08 0.75
N HIS A 68 4.00 -16.20 1.63
CA HIS A 68 2.96 -15.19 1.88
C HIS A 68 2.83 -14.89 3.39
N CYS A 69 3.89 -14.35 3.98
CA CYS A 69 3.84 -13.82 5.34
C CYS A 69 4.54 -12.47 5.38
N GLU A 70 3.87 -11.45 5.93
CA GLU A 70 4.43 -10.10 6.05
C GLU A 70 5.73 -10.08 6.86
N LEU A 71 5.84 -10.89 7.92
CA LEU A 71 7.05 -10.97 8.76
C LEU A 71 8.27 -11.51 7.99
N ILE A 72 8.05 -12.39 7.01
CA ILE A 72 9.13 -12.97 6.22
C ILE A 72 9.69 -11.94 5.23
N LYS A 73 8.89 -10.96 4.79
CA LYS A 73 9.33 -9.92 3.84
C LYS A 73 10.45 -9.02 4.40
N TYR A 74 10.55 -8.92 5.71
CA TYR A 74 11.56 -8.09 6.40
C TYR A 74 12.83 -8.88 6.77
N GLN A 75 12.94 -10.14 6.34
CA GLN A 75 14.15 -10.92 6.53
C GLN A 75 15.19 -10.57 5.45
N ASP A 76 16.47 -10.53 5.82
CA ASP A 76 17.56 -10.20 4.88
C ASP A 76 17.66 -11.18 3.70
N ASP A 77 17.23 -12.43 3.90
CA ASP A 77 17.23 -13.48 2.88
C ASP A 77 16.03 -13.39 1.91
N PHE A 78 15.10 -12.46 2.14
CA PHE A 78 13.87 -12.39 1.37
C PHE A 78 14.11 -11.85 -0.04
N LYS A 79 14.04 -12.76 -1.01
CA LYS A 79 14.08 -12.38 -2.43
C LYS A 79 12.67 -12.07 -2.90
N HIS A 80 12.43 -10.79 -3.17
CA HIS A 80 11.23 -10.34 -3.87
C HIS A 80 11.07 -11.04 -5.23
N SER A 81 9.87 -10.98 -5.83
CA SER A 81 9.61 -11.57 -7.14
C SER A 81 10.65 -11.15 -8.20
N ASN A 82 10.82 -11.95 -9.25
CA ASN A 82 11.81 -11.73 -10.32
C ASN A 82 11.81 -10.30 -10.88
N VAL A 83 10.68 -9.60 -10.84
CA VAL A 83 10.52 -8.23 -11.33
C VAL A 83 10.66 -7.21 -10.19
N MET A 84 10.12 -7.50 -9.01
CA MET A 84 10.11 -6.58 -7.86
C MET A 84 11.52 -6.26 -7.34
N ARG A 85 12.49 -7.17 -7.49
CA ARG A 85 13.91 -6.87 -7.21
C ARG A 85 14.46 -5.65 -7.95
N TYR A 86 13.86 -5.29 -9.09
CA TYR A 86 14.24 -4.11 -9.86
C TYR A 86 13.56 -2.81 -9.37
N SER A 87 12.77 -2.86 -8.29
CA SER A 87 12.35 -1.64 -7.58
C SER A 87 13.60 -0.91 -7.10
N LEU A 88 13.59 0.43 -7.13
CA LEU A 88 14.73 1.22 -6.70
C LEU A 88 15.10 0.90 -5.24
N HIS A 89 14.10 0.75 -4.37
CA HIS A 89 14.32 0.44 -2.96
C HIS A 89 14.94 -0.95 -2.77
N CYS A 90 14.36 -1.99 -3.38
CA CYS A 90 14.89 -3.35 -3.28
C CYS A 90 16.31 -3.43 -3.86
N PHE A 91 16.55 -2.79 -5.01
CA PHE A 91 17.85 -2.78 -5.64
C PHE A 91 18.94 -2.16 -4.75
N ILE A 92 18.63 -1.04 -4.08
CA ILE A 92 19.57 -0.37 -3.17
C ILE A 92 19.85 -1.23 -1.94
N MET A 93 18.81 -1.85 -1.35
CA MET A 93 18.95 -2.71 -0.18
C MET A 93 19.78 -3.97 -0.47
N ASP A 94 19.70 -4.49 -1.70
CA ASP A 94 20.50 -5.64 -2.14
C ASP A 94 21.98 -5.29 -2.37
N GLN A 95 22.37 -4.02 -2.45
CA GLN A 95 23.77 -3.61 -2.66
C GLN A 95 24.56 -3.61 -1.35
N PRO A 96 25.87 -3.98 -1.39
CA PRO A 96 26.72 -3.87 -0.21
C PRO A 96 26.90 -2.41 0.23
N PRO A 97 27.11 -2.14 1.53
CA PRO A 97 27.11 -0.79 2.09
C PRO A 97 28.18 0.14 1.49
N LYS A 98 29.28 -0.42 0.98
CA LYS A 98 30.33 0.34 0.28
C LYS A 98 29.85 0.94 -1.04
N ILE A 99 28.97 0.24 -1.76
CA ILE A 99 28.41 0.68 -3.05
C ILE A 99 27.25 1.66 -2.82
N GLN A 100 26.53 1.54 -1.71
CA GLN A 100 25.47 2.49 -1.35
C GLN A 100 25.99 3.91 -1.09
N ALA A 101 27.23 4.04 -0.62
CA ALA A 101 27.87 5.35 -0.39
C ALA A 101 28.38 6.02 -1.68
N ASP A 102 28.58 5.26 -2.75
CA ASP A 102 29.12 5.74 -4.03
C ASP A 102 28.03 5.71 -5.12
N VAL A 103 27.43 6.88 -5.35
CA VAL A 103 26.29 7.04 -6.27
C VAL A 103 26.68 6.71 -7.70
N ASP A 104 27.89 7.06 -8.14
CA ASP A 104 28.32 6.88 -9.53
C ASP A 104 28.49 5.38 -9.86
N ASN A 105 29.13 4.65 -8.95
CA ASN A 105 29.27 3.20 -9.07
C ASN A 105 27.89 2.50 -9.06
N LEU A 106 26.97 2.95 -8.20
CA LEU A 106 25.61 2.44 -8.15
C LEU A 106 24.88 2.66 -9.48
N VAL A 107 25.05 3.82 -10.11
CA VAL A 107 24.49 4.13 -11.43
C VAL A 107 25.05 3.21 -12.52
N ASP A 108 26.34 2.90 -12.50
CA ASP A 108 26.94 1.98 -13.48
C ASP A 108 26.48 0.53 -13.29
N ILE A 109 26.30 0.08 -12.04
CA ILE A 109 25.70 -1.22 -11.75
C ILE A 109 24.24 -1.26 -12.21
N MET A 110 23.48 -0.16 -12.03
CA MET A 110 22.12 -0.08 -12.58
C MET A 110 22.12 -0.24 -14.11
N LYS A 111 23.00 0.44 -14.84
CA LYS A 111 23.08 0.33 -16.30
C LYS A 111 23.33 -1.10 -16.77
N THR A 112 24.18 -1.84 -16.08
CA THR A 112 24.47 -3.25 -16.43
C THR A 112 23.32 -4.19 -16.04
N THR A 113 22.63 -3.90 -14.94
CA THR A 113 21.52 -4.71 -14.42
C THR A 113 20.25 -4.57 -15.26
N PHE A 114 19.92 -3.36 -15.73
CA PHE A 114 18.77 -3.08 -16.60
C PHE A 114 19.05 -3.45 -18.06
N ASN A 115 19.29 -4.73 -18.31
CA ASN A 115 19.43 -5.26 -19.66
C ASN A 115 18.06 -5.32 -20.39
N ARG A 116 18.09 -5.51 -21.71
CA ARG A 116 16.89 -5.53 -22.55
C ARG A 116 15.88 -6.61 -22.13
N ALA A 117 16.37 -7.76 -21.65
CA ALA A 117 15.52 -8.85 -21.18
C ALA A 117 14.79 -8.48 -19.87
N ALA A 118 15.49 -7.85 -18.93
CA ALA A 118 14.92 -7.35 -17.68
C ALA A 118 13.86 -6.28 -17.95
N ILE A 119 14.16 -5.33 -18.84
CA ILE A 119 13.21 -4.28 -19.24
C ILE A 119 11.96 -4.89 -19.87
N SER A 120 12.12 -5.89 -20.75
CA SER A 120 10.98 -6.58 -21.36
C SER A 120 10.11 -7.30 -20.33
N ALA A 121 10.73 -7.98 -19.35
CA ALA A 121 10.01 -8.64 -18.27
C ALA A 121 9.26 -7.65 -17.36
N ILE A 122 9.85 -6.48 -17.09
CA ILE A 122 9.20 -5.41 -16.33
C ILE A 122 8.01 -4.84 -17.11
N GLU A 123 8.14 -4.60 -18.41
CA GLU A 123 7.03 -4.11 -19.25
C GLU A 123 5.85 -5.09 -19.21
N GLU A 124 6.12 -6.38 -19.44
CA GLU A 124 5.08 -7.40 -19.47
C GLU A 124 4.35 -7.50 -18.13
N ALA A 125 5.09 -7.53 -17.02
CA ALA A 125 4.52 -7.62 -15.68
C ALA A 125 3.74 -6.37 -15.26
N THR A 126 4.00 -5.23 -15.88
CA THR A 126 3.40 -3.94 -15.50
C THR A 126 2.41 -3.39 -16.54
N ARG A 127 2.12 -4.13 -17.61
CA ARG A 127 1.19 -3.75 -18.70
C ARG A 127 -0.22 -3.36 -18.25
N MET A 128 -0.69 -3.86 -17.10
CA MET A 128 -1.99 -3.50 -16.51
C MET A 128 -2.02 -2.12 -15.82
N GLN A 129 -0.89 -1.39 -15.85
CA GLN A 129 -0.74 -0.01 -15.40
C GLN A 129 -1.39 0.24 -14.03
N TYR A 130 -2.46 1.06 -14.00
CA TYR A 130 -3.11 1.54 -12.78
C TYR A 130 -3.71 0.44 -11.90
N LYS A 131 -3.97 -0.76 -12.44
CA LYS A 131 -4.48 -1.91 -11.69
C LYS A 131 -3.37 -2.73 -11.03
N SER A 132 -2.12 -2.55 -11.46
CA SER A 132 -0.98 -3.29 -10.93
C SER A 132 -0.29 -2.47 -9.83
N SER A 133 -0.18 -3.03 -8.62
CA SER A 133 0.62 -2.43 -7.56
C SER A 133 2.09 -2.27 -7.99
N LEU A 134 2.61 -3.28 -8.70
CA LEU A 134 3.98 -3.31 -9.22
C LEU A 134 4.30 -2.13 -10.16
N TRP A 135 3.31 -1.63 -10.91
CA TRP A 135 3.51 -0.46 -11.77
C TRP A 135 3.84 0.80 -10.97
N TYR A 136 3.21 1.00 -9.80
CA TYR A 136 3.52 2.14 -8.94
C TYR A 136 4.90 1.99 -8.30
N GLU A 137 5.21 0.79 -7.82
CA GLU A 137 6.53 0.47 -7.27
C GLU A 137 7.66 0.72 -8.28
N MET A 138 7.49 0.28 -9.53
CA MET A 138 8.51 0.48 -10.57
C MET A 138 8.70 1.94 -10.97
N ARG A 139 7.77 2.85 -10.62
CA ARG A 139 7.87 4.29 -10.86
C ARG A 139 8.42 5.06 -9.68
N TYR A 140 8.41 4.46 -8.48
CA TYR A 140 8.94 5.07 -7.27
C TYR A 140 10.42 5.43 -7.46
N GLY A 141 10.76 6.68 -7.13
CA GLY A 141 12.12 7.21 -7.24
C GLY A 141 12.64 7.38 -8.67
N ARG A 142 11.79 7.25 -9.70
CA ARG A 142 12.18 7.42 -11.11
C ARG A 142 11.52 8.61 -11.75
N ILE A 143 12.28 9.32 -12.59
CA ILE A 143 11.73 10.38 -13.45
C ILE A 143 10.88 9.73 -14.54
N THR A 144 9.59 10.06 -14.56
CA THR A 144 8.63 9.53 -15.54
C THR A 144 8.36 10.55 -16.65
N ALA A 145 7.93 10.08 -17.82
CA ALA A 145 7.66 10.96 -18.97
C ALA A 145 6.68 12.12 -18.63
N SER A 146 5.65 11.85 -17.82
CA SER A 146 4.69 12.87 -17.35
C SER A 146 5.30 13.95 -16.45
N LYS A 147 6.52 13.72 -15.93
CA LYS A 147 7.22 14.61 -15.00
C LYS A 147 8.54 15.16 -15.56
N ALA A 148 8.98 14.70 -16.73
CA ALA A 148 10.25 15.10 -17.33
C ALA A 148 10.37 16.63 -17.55
N HIS A 149 9.30 17.26 -18.05
CA HIS A 149 9.27 18.71 -18.24
C HIS A 149 9.31 19.48 -16.92
N GLU A 150 8.58 19.01 -15.90
CA GLU A 150 8.61 19.63 -14.57
C GLU A 150 10.02 19.56 -13.96
N VAL A 151 10.70 18.41 -14.11
CA VAL A 151 12.08 18.23 -13.63
C VAL A 151 13.08 19.12 -14.37
N SER A 152 12.89 19.37 -15.68
CA SER A 152 13.81 20.25 -16.43
C SER A 152 13.69 21.73 -16.06
N VAL A 153 12.54 22.16 -15.55
CA VAL A 153 12.25 23.58 -15.24
C VAL A 153 12.35 23.88 -13.74
N CYS A 154 12.16 22.87 -12.89
CA CYS A 154 12.17 23.04 -11.45
C CYS A 154 13.61 23.08 -10.90
N HIS A 155 13.97 24.17 -10.23
CA HIS A 155 15.28 24.34 -9.58
C HIS A 155 15.23 24.18 -8.06
N THR A 156 14.07 23.87 -7.47
CA THR A 156 13.95 23.70 -6.02
C THR A 156 14.53 22.34 -5.60
N PRO A 157 15.50 22.29 -4.68
CA PRO A 157 16.16 21.04 -4.29
C PRO A 157 15.26 20.12 -3.47
N ASP A 158 14.34 20.69 -2.68
CA ASP A 158 13.36 19.94 -1.89
C ASP A 158 12.00 20.59 -2.03
N GLY A 159 10.97 19.79 -2.29
CA GLY A 159 9.64 20.29 -2.63
C GLY A 159 8.67 19.23 -3.13
N SER A 160 7.50 19.70 -3.56
CA SER A 160 6.39 18.82 -4.00
C SER A 160 6.76 17.91 -5.17
N LEU A 161 7.66 18.35 -6.06
CA LEU A 161 8.13 17.53 -7.19
C LEU A 161 8.93 16.33 -6.71
N VAL A 162 9.91 16.55 -5.81
CA VAL A 162 10.72 15.48 -5.23
C VAL A 162 9.83 14.52 -4.44
N ALA A 163 8.92 15.04 -3.62
CA ALA A 163 7.95 14.23 -2.88
C ALA A 163 7.11 13.35 -3.83
N THR A 164 6.68 13.89 -4.98
CA THR A 164 5.90 13.14 -5.98
C THR A 164 6.72 12.04 -6.64
N ILE A 165 7.99 12.29 -6.94
CA ILE A 165 8.92 11.28 -7.48
C ILE A 165 9.15 10.17 -6.45
N MET A 166 9.26 10.54 -5.17
CA MET A 166 9.35 9.61 -4.02
C MET A 166 7.99 9.00 -3.63
N GLY A 167 6.97 9.05 -4.50
CA GLY A 167 5.73 8.30 -4.31
C GLY A 167 4.65 8.99 -3.47
N ALA A 168 4.75 10.31 -3.24
CA ALA A 168 3.66 11.06 -2.63
C ALA A 168 2.38 10.90 -3.46
N LYS A 169 1.28 10.54 -2.78
CA LYS A 169 -0.01 10.30 -3.43
C LYS A 169 -0.71 11.63 -3.70
N ILE A 170 -1.00 11.86 -4.98
CA ILE A 170 -1.86 12.95 -5.42
C ILE A 170 -3.30 12.40 -5.46
N PRO A 171 -4.30 13.09 -4.88
CA PRO A 171 -5.68 12.65 -4.93
C PRO A 171 -6.17 12.57 -6.38
N ASP A 172 -6.97 11.54 -6.66
CA ASP A 172 -7.52 11.33 -8.01
C ASP A 172 -8.48 12.44 -8.40
N THR A 173 -8.08 13.23 -9.41
CA THR A 173 -8.94 14.26 -9.99
C THR A 173 -10.04 13.64 -10.86
N ILE A 174 -11.11 14.42 -11.12
CA ILE A 174 -12.21 14.01 -12.01
C ILE A 174 -11.67 13.68 -13.42
N ALA A 175 -10.70 14.47 -13.91
CA ALA A 175 -10.06 14.26 -15.19
C ALA A 175 -9.29 12.92 -15.25
N MET A 176 -8.57 12.56 -14.18
CA MET A 176 -7.85 11.28 -14.09
C MET A 176 -8.82 10.08 -14.09
N LYS A 177 -9.91 10.16 -13.32
CA LYS A 177 -10.95 9.12 -13.30
C LYS A 177 -11.58 8.94 -14.68
N ARG A 178 -11.99 10.05 -15.31
CA ARG A 178 -12.55 10.05 -16.67
C ARG A 178 -11.56 9.45 -17.67
N GLY A 179 -10.28 9.82 -17.61
CA GLY A 179 -9.24 9.29 -18.46
C GLY A 179 -9.14 7.76 -18.41
N ARG A 180 -9.09 7.19 -17.19
CA ARG A 180 -9.04 5.73 -17.00
C ARG A 180 -10.29 5.02 -17.52
N SER A 181 -11.47 5.60 -17.34
CA SER A 181 -12.72 5.02 -17.86
C SER A 181 -12.78 5.02 -19.39
N LEU A 182 -12.32 6.11 -20.03
CA LEU A 182 -12.41 6.27 -21.48
C LEU A 182 -11.27 5.62 -22.25
N GLU A 183 -10.13 5.34 -21.61
CA GLU A 183 -8.93 4.83 -22.28
C GLU A 183 -9.19 3.56 -23.12
N LEU A 184 -9.93 2.60 -22.56
CA LEU A 184 -10.27 1.36 -23.26
C LEU A 184 -11.16 1.63 -24.50
N SER A 185 -12.13 2.52 -24.38
CA SER A 185 -13.03 2.89 -25.47
C SER A 185 -12.27 3.62 -26.58
N VAL A 186 -11.41 4.59 -26.23
CA VAL A 186 -10.59 5.34 -27.18
C VAL A 186 -9.61 4.42 -27.92
N ARG A 187 -8.94 3.50 -27.21
CA ARG A 187 -8.05 2.50 -27.83
C ARG A 187 -8.78 1.64 -28.85
N LYS A 188 -10.01 1.18 -28.54
CA LYS A 188 -10.84 0.41 -29.49
C LYS A 188 -11.17 1.24 -30.73
N THR A 189 -11.65 2.47 -30.57
CA THR A 189 -11.99 3.35 -31.70
C THR A 189 -10.78 3.64 -32.58
N ARG A 190 -9.61 3.90 -31.98
CA ARG A 190 -8.36 4.14 -32.73
C ARG A 190 -7.94 2.92 -33.54
N ASN A 191 -8.01 1.72 -32.97
CA ASN A 191 -7.66 0.48 -33.67
C ASN A 191 -8.60 0.19 -34.84
N VAL A 192 -9.90 0.49 -34.69
CA VAL A 192 -10.89 0.38 -35.77
C VAL A 192 -10.59 1.39 -36.88
N ARG A 193 -10.33 2.66 -36.55
CA ARG A 193 -9.98 3.70 -37.54
C ARG A 193 -8.67 3.42 -38.27
N HIS A 194 -7.64 2.94 -37.57
CA HIS A 194 -6.40 2.52 -38.24
C HIS A 194 -6.64 1.35 -39.21
N ARG A 195 -7.38 0.31 -38.82
CA ARG A 195 -7.74 -0.80 -39.73
C ARG A 195 -8.53 -0.31 -40.95
N PHE A 196 -9.40 0.67 -40.78
CA PHE A 196 -10.15 1.28 -41.88
C PHE A 196 -9.23 2.04 -42.84
N ASN A 197 -8.30 2.86 -42.33
CA ASN A 197 -7.34 3.60 -43.16
C ASN A 197 -6.37 2.68 -43.92
N TYR A 198 -5.90 1.59 -43.31
CA TYR A 198 -5.06 0.60 -44.01
C TYR A 198 -5.82 -0.18 -45.09
N ARG A 199 -7.12 -0.46 -44.90
CA ARG A 199 -7.96 -1.07 -45.95
C ARG A 199 -8.26 -0.12 -47.11
N CYS A 200 -8.48 1.17 -46.84
CA CYS A 200 -8.65 2.17 -47.90
C CYS A 200 -7.36 2.43 -48.69
N MET A 201 -6.17 2.32 -48.08
CA MET A 201 -4.89 2.46 -48.78
C MET A 201 -4.47 1.23 -49.60
N GLN A 202 -5.09 0.05 -49.39
CA GLN A 202 -4.82 -1.17 -50.16
C GLN A 202 -5.81 -1.39 -51.32
N LEU A 203 -6.78 -0.48 -51.50
CA LEU A 203 -7.80 -0.52 -52.56
C LEU A 203 -7.62 0.60 -53.60
N VAL A 204 -6.43 1.21 -53.67
CA VAL A 204 -6.01 2.15 -54.71
C VAL A 204 -4.79 1.60 -55.41
#